data_AF-A0A9D8P3R6-F1
#
_entry.id   AF-A0A9D8P3R6-F1
#
_cell.length_a   1.000
_cell.length_b   1.000
_cell.length_c   1.000
_cell.angle_alpha   90.00
_cell.angle_beta   90.00
_cell.angle_gamma   90.00
#
_symmetry.space_group_name_H-M   'P 1'
#
loop_
_entity.id
_entity.type
_entity.pdbx_description
1 polymer ?
#
loop_
_entity_poly.entity_id
_entity_poly.type
_entity_poly.pdbx_seq_one_letter_code
_entity_poly.pdbx_strand_id
1 'polypeptide(L)'
;MSRAIFKSTSVVGLTTLLSRVTGLLRDMVYSQTFGAGTLMDAFLVAFKIPNFLRRLFAEGAFSQSFVPVISEYKARCDEGEVRELVAGVAGTL
;
A
#
# COMPACT_ATOMS: atom_id res chain seq x y z
N MET A 1 17.94 3.26 -25.44
CA MET A 1 17.03 3.25 -24.26
C MET A 1 16.86 4.67 -23.77
N SER A 2 15.62 5.15 -23.61
CA SER A 2 15.35 6.58 -23.41
C SER A 2 15.86 7.06 -22.04
N ARG A 3 16.53 8.23 -22.01
CA ARG A 3 17.03 8.87 -20.77
C ARG A 3 15.96 9.01 -19.68
N ALA A 4 14.69 9.09 -20.07
CA ALA A 4 13.54 9.18 -19.17
C ALA A 4 13.32 7.89 -18.35
N ILE A 5 13.50 6.71 -18.94
CA ILE A 5 13.38 5.43 -18.23
C ILE A 5 14.52 5.28 -17.23
N PHE A 6 15.76 5.59 -17.64
CA PHE A 6 16.91 5.52 -16.74
C PHE A 6 16.74 6.43 -15.51
N LYS A 7 16.33 7.69 -15.71
CA LYS A 7 16.07 8.63 -14.61
C LYS A 7 14.98 8.13 -13.67
N SER A 8 13.88 7.61 -14.21
CA SER A 8 12.75 7.12 -13.41
C SER A 8 13.11 5.88 -12.60
N THR A 9 13.80 4.92 -13.22
CA THR A 9 14.29 3.71 -12.55
C THR A 9 15.30 4.03 -11.46
N SER A 10 16.23 4.97 -11.70
CA SER A 10 17.20 5.40 -10.70
C SER A 10 16.53 6.06 -9.49
N VAL A 11 15.52 6.91 -9.71
CA VAL A 11 14.80 7.57 -8.61
C VAL A 11 14.06 6.55 -7.76
N VAL A 12 13.27 5.66 -8.37
CA VAL A 12 12.50 4.63 -7.66
C VAL A 12 13.43 3.64 -6.95
N GLY A 13 14.53 3.26 -7.61
CA GLY A 13 15.55 2.40 -7.02
C GLY A 13 16.18 3.02 -5.77
N LEU A 14 16.55 4.30 -5.82
CA LEU A 14 17.13 5.02 -4.69
C LEU A 14 16.14 5.16 -3.52
N THR A 15 14.89 5.55 -3.78
CA THR A 15 13.87 5.62 -2.70
C THR A 15 13.58 4.26 -2.09
N THR A 16 13.56 3.19 -2.89
CA THR A 16 13.41 1.82 -2.39
C THR A 16 14.58 1.42 -1.49
N LEU A 17 15.81 1.72 -1.92
CA LEU A 17 17.02 1.37 -1.18
C LEU A 17 17.10 2.13 0.14
N LEU A 18 16.77 3.43 0.12
CA LEU A 18 16.68 4.26 1.32
C LEU A 18 15.63 3.73 2.30
N SER A 19 14.45 3.33 1.81
CA SER A 19 13.41 2.72 2.64
C SER A 19 13.86 1.40 3.27
N ARG A 20 14.67 0.60 2.58
CA ARG A 20 15.20 -0.66 3.12
C ARG A 20 16.26 -0.42 4.19
N VAL A 21 17.18 0.51 3.97
CA VAL A 21 18.22 0.85 4.94
C VAL A 21 17.61 1.42 6.21
N THR A 22 16.64 2.34 6.08
CA THR A 22 15.93 2.90 7.24
C THR A 22 15.10 1.83 7.98
N GLY A 23 14.52 0.86 7.26
CA GLY A 23 13.90 -0.32 7.86
C GLY A 23 14.89 -1.20 8.63
N LEU A 24 16.06 -1.49 8.06
CA LEU A 24 17.11 -2.26 8.71
C LEU A 24 17.59 -1.60 10.01
N LEU A 25 17.77 -0.28 10.00
CA LEU A 25 18.13 0.49 11.19
C LEU A 25 17.05 0.39 12.27
N ARG A 26 15.78 0.47 11.88
CA ARG A 26 14.66 0.26 12.81
C ARG A 26 14.72 -1.14 13.43
N ASP A 27 14.96 -2.17 12.63
CA ASP A 27 15.05 -3.55 13.12
C ASP A 27 16.23 -3.74 14.08
N MET A 28 17.39 -3.10 13.82
CA MET A 28 18.53 -3.09 14.73
C MET A 28 18.21 -2.37 16.05
N VAL A 29 17.51 -1.22 15.99
CA VAL A 29 17.08 -0.49 17.19
C VAL A 29 16.10 -1.32 18.01
N TYR A 30 15.12 -1.97 17.38
CA TYR A 30 14.18 -2.84 18.07
C TYR A 30 14.87 -4.06 18.69
N SER A 31 15.82 -4.67 17.98
CA SER A 31 16.62 -5.77 18.51
C SER A 31 17.45 -5.36 19.74
N GLN A 32 18.06 -4.16 19.74
CA GLN A 32 18.78 -3.66 20.92
C GLN A 32 17.86 -3.26 22.08
N THR A 33 16.70 -2.67 21.80
CA THR A 33 15.80 -2.12 22.83
C THR A 33 14.92 -3.18 23.48
N PHE A 34 14.44 -4.16 22.72
CA PHE A 34 13.58 -5.23 23.23
C PHE A 34 14.34 -6.54 23.48
N GLY A 35 15.49 -6.77 22.85
CA GLY A 35 16.17 -8.06 22.85
C GLY A 35 15.39 -9.15 22.10
N ALA A 36 15.93 -10.37 22.07
CA ALA A 36 15.18 -11.55 21.61
C ALA A 36 14.17 -11.96 22.71
N GLY A 37 13.02 -11.30 22.75
CA GLY A 37 12.01 -11.50 23.80
C GLY A 37 10.57 -11.39 23.30
N THR A 38 9.65 -11.99 24.05
CA THR A 38 8.21 -12.06 23.76
C THR A 38 7.51 -10.72 23.56
N LEU A 39 8.07 -9.61 24.10
CA LEU A 39 7.57 -8.25 23.85
C LEU A 39 7.77 -7.80 22.39
N MET A 40 8.88 -8.18 21.77
CA MET A 40 9.17 -7.86 20.37
C MET A 40 8.19 -8.57 19.44
N ASP A 41 7.91 -9.85 19.71
CA ASP A 41 6.93 -10.63 18.94
C ASP A 41 5.52 -10.06 19.05
N ALA A 42 5.10 -9.66 20.25
CA ALA A 42 3.80 -9.02 20.47
C ALA A 42 3.69 -7.68 19.74
N PHE A 43 4.74 -6.85 19.78
CA PHE A 43 4.80 -5.59 19.06
C PHE A 43 4.68 -5.82 17.54
N LEU A 44 5.47 -6.74 16.97
CA LEU A 44 5.44 -7.06 15.54
C LEU A 44 4.07 -7.59 15.08
N VAL A 45 3.42 -8.43 15.88
CA VAL A 45 2.06 -8.92 15.59
C VAL A 45 1.04 -7.78 15.61
N ALA A 46 1.12 -6.87 16.58
CA ALA A 46 0.24 -5.71 16.67
C ALA A 46 0.31 -4.82 15.41
N PHE A 47 1.50 -4.65 14.81
CA PHE A 47 1.64 -3.91 13.55
C PHE A 47 1.27 -4.72 12.30
N LYS A 48 1.32 -6.06 12.34
CA LYS A 48 0.97 -6.91 11.20
C LYS A 48 -0.52 -6.85 10.85
N ILE A 49 -1.39 -6.85 11.85
CA ILE A 49 -2.85 -6.85 11.65
C ILE A 49 -3.31 -5.63 10.82
N PRO A 50 -3.01 -4.37 11.21
CA PRO A 50 -3.40 -3.21 10.42
C PRO A 50 -2.68 -3.15 9.06
N ASN A 51 -1.41 -3.56 8.99
CA ASN A 51 -0.69 -3.60 7.71
C ASN A 51 -1.27 -4.64 6.74
N PHE A 52 -1.77 -5.76 7.25
CA PHE A 52 -2.45 -6.78 6.46
C PHE A 52 -3.76 -6.23 5.88
N LEU A 53 -4.58 -5.58 6.70
CA LEU A 53 -5.81 -4.91 6.24
C LEU A 53 -5.50 -3.85 5.18
N ARG A 54 -4.49 -3.00 5.41
CA ARG A 54 -4.02 -2.00 4.45
C ARG A 54 -3.56 -2.65 3.14
N ARG A 55 -2.83 -3.77 3.20
CA ARG A 55 -2.42 -4.53 2.01
C ARG A 55 -3.58 -5.20 1.29
N LEU A 56 -4.63 -5.62 1.98
CA LEU A 56 -5.79 -6.23 1.34
C LEU A 56 -6.68 -5.19 0.67
N PHE A 57 -7.00 -4.10 1.37
CA PHE A 57 -8.03 -3.15 0.96
C PHE A 57 -7.50 -1.90 0.25
N ALA A 58 -6.32 -1.39 0.65
CA ALA A 58 -5.81 -0.10 0.15
C ALA A 58 -4.71 -0.27 -0.92
N GLU A 59 -3.77 -1.18 -0.72
CA GLU A 59 -2.68 -1.45 -1.67
C GLU A 59 -2.95 -2.69 -2.56
N GLY A 60 -3.93 -3.50 -2.21
CA GLY A 60 -4.15 -4.85 -2.76
C GLY A 60 -5.06 -4.92 -3.97
N ALA A 61 -5.54 -6.15 -4.21
CA ALA A 61 -6.40 -6.54 -5.32
C ALA A 61 -7.62 -5.64 -5.50
N PHE A 62 -8.12 -5.04 -4.41
CA PHE A 62 -9.23 -4.10 -4.44
C PHE A 62 -8.88 -2.84 -5.25
N SER A 63 -7.84 -2.08 -4.89
CA SER A 63 -7.46 -0.89 -5.67
C SER A 63 -7.07 -1.22 -7.12
N GLN A 64 -6.44 -2.37 -7.38
CA GLN A 64 -6.06 -2.77 -8.74
C GLN A 64 -7.26 -3.15 -9.63
N SER A 65 -8.33 -3.73 -9.08
CA SER A 65 -9.54 -4.06 -9.85
C SER A 65 -10.55 -2.91 -9.88
N PHE A 66 -10.61 -2.11 -8.82
CA PHE A 66 -11.64 -1.09 -8.65
C PHE A 66 -11.30 0.24 -9.34
N VAL A 67 -10.03 0.66 -9.31
CA VAL A 67 -9.60 1.93 -9.93
C VAL A 67 -9.82 1.93 -11.46
N PRO A 68 -9.50 0.86 -12.21
CA PRO A 68 -9.79 0.81 -13.65
C PRO A 68 -11.30 0.85 -13.95
N VAL A 69 -12.10 0.08 -13.19
CA VAL A 69 -13.56 0.00 -13.39
C VAL A 69 -14.24 1.34 -13.11
N ILE A 70 -13.87 2.03 -12.02
CA ILE A 70 -14.37 3.39 -11.76
C ILE A 70 -13.91 4.36 -12.85
N SER A 71 -12.66 4.27 -13.29
CA SER A 71 -12.11 5.17 -14.32
C SER A 71 -12.82 4.99 -15.67
N GLU A 72 -13.21 3.76 -16.01
CA GLU A 72 -14.00 3.45 -17.19
C GLU A 72 -15.42 4.01 -17.10
N TYR A 73 -16.10 3.82 -15.96
CA TYR A 73 -17.41 4.41 -15.71
C TYR A 73 -17.36 5.93 -15.76
N LYS A 74 -16.37 6.57 -15.13
CA LYS A 74 -16.21 8.04 -15.21
C LYS A 74 -15.99 8.57 -16.63
N ALA A 75 -15.43 7.77 -17.53
CA ALA A 75 -15.13 8.18 -18.89
C ALA A 75 -16.30 7.95 -19.86
N ARG A 76 -17.22 7.02 -19.55
CA ARG A 76 -18.27 6.56 -20.46
C ARG A 76 -19.69 6.78 -19.94
N CYS A 77 -19.87 6.97 -18.65
CA CYS A 77 -21.14 7.03 -17.95
C CYS A 77 -21.34 8.39 -17.26
N ASP A 78 -22.58 8.69 -16.90
CA ASP A 78 -22.93 9.92 -16.18
C ASP A 78 -22.57 9.80 -14.68
N GLU A 79 -22.44 10.95 -13.99
CA GLU A 79 -22.05 10.97 -12.57
C GLU A 79 -23.01 10.15 -11.67
N GLY A 80 -24.28 10.02 -12.07
CA GLY A 80 -25.28 9.20 -11.38
C GLY A 80 -24.93 7.71 -11.34
N GLU A 81 -24.51 7.13 -12.47
CA GLU A 81 -24.15 5.71 -12.58
C GLU A 81 -22.85 5.39 -11.82
N VAL A 82 -21.90 6.33 -11.81
CA VAL A 82 -20.69 6.23 -10.99
C VAL A 82 -21.05 6.20 -9.49
N ARG A 83 -22.00 7.05 -9.07
CA ARG A 83 -22.47 7.11 -7.69
C ARG A 83 -23.20 5.82 -7.27
N GLU A 84 -24.01 5.26 -8.15
CA GLU A 84 -24.72 4.00 -7.89
C GLU A 84 -23.75 2.82 -7.76
N LEU A 85 -22.77 2.72 -8.65
CA LEU A 85 -21.71 1.71 -8.57
C LEU A 85 -20.93 1.82 -7.24
N VAL A 86 -20.56 3.03 -6.84
CA VAL A 86 -19.86 3.28 -5.57
C VAL A 86 -20.76 2.95 -4.37
N ALA A 87 -22.04 3.32 -4.40
CA ALA A 87 -22.99 3.00 -3.34
C ALA A 87 -23.20 1.49 -3.18
N GLY A 88 -23.29 0.76 -4.31
CA GLY A 88 -23.42 -0.70 -4.31
C GLY A 88 -22.22 -1.42 -3.73
N VAL A 89 -21.01 -0.91 -3.98
CA VAL A 89 -19.79 -1.53 -3.44
C VAL A 89 -19.44 -1.06 -2.02
N ALA A 90 -19.79 0.17 -1.67
CA ALA A 90 -19.67 0.66 -0.29
C ALA A 90 -20.72 0.02 0.65
N GLY A 91 -21.71 -0.68 0.09
CA GLY A 91 -22.80 -1.28 0.87
C GLY A 91 -23.74 -0.25 1.48
N THR A 92 -23.82 0.94 0.88
CA THR A 92 -24.61 2.08 1.36
C THR A 92 -25.90 2.27 0.54
N LEU A 93 -26.38 1.23 -0.13
CA LEU A 93 -27.67 1.20 -0.84
C LEU A 93 -28.85 1.09 0.13
#